data_AF-A0A371XBX0-F1
#
_entry.id   AF-A0A371XBX0-F1
#
_cell.length_a   1.000
_cell.length_b   1.000
_cell.length_c   1.000
_cell.angle_alpha   90.00
_cell.angle_beta   90.00
_cell.angle_gamma   90.00
#
_symmetry.space_group_name_H-M   'P 1'
#
loop_
_entity.id
_entity.type
_entity.pdbx_description
1 polymer ?
#
loop_
_entity_poly.entity_id
_entity_poly.type
_entity_poly.pdbx_seq_one_letter_code
_entity_poly.pdbx_strand_id
1 'polypeptide(L)' 'MAWHTAILLVLLASSAAAQECDPNYDPCVPVASDVDCAGGSGNGPAYVAGPVRVIGTDIYGLDRDGDGIACE' A
#
# COMPACT_ATOMS: atom_id res chain seq x y z
N MET A 1 1.22 14.84 51.54
CA MET A 1 1.54 15.90 50.55
C MET A 1 1.90 15.17 49.28
N ALA A 2 0.99 15.13 48.30
CA ALA A 2 1.15 15.82 47.00
C ALA A 2 2.36 15.21 46.24
N TRP A 3 2.25 14.68 45.03
CA TRP A 3 1.58 15.22 43.85
C TRP A 3 1.25 14.07 42.89
N HIS A 4 0.24 14.30 42.07
CA HIS A 4 -0.36 13.41 41.09
C HIS A 4 0.56 13.09 39.90
N THR A 5 0.08 12.18 39.04
CA THR A 5 0.45 11.91 37.63
C THR A 5 1.64 10.95 37.45
N ALA A 6 1.57 9.88 36.66
CA ALA A 6 0.79 9.63 35.46
C ALA A 6 0.33 8.15 35.42
N ILE A 7 -0.98 7.90 35.42
CA ILE A 7 -1.69 7.29 34.29
C ILE A 7 -0.75 7.05 33.10
N LEU A 8 -0.17 5.84 33.03
CA LEU A 8 0.49 5.35 31.82
C LEU A 8 -0.58 4.89 30.82
N LEU A 9 -1.42 5.84 30.38
CA LEU A 9 -1.94 5.86 29.01
C LEU A 9 -0.69 6.02 28.14
N VAL A 10 -0.37 5.19 27.16
CA VAL A 10 -1.19 4.80 26.02
C VAL A 10 -0.59 3.50 25.48
N LEU A 11 -1.44 2.53 25.18
CA LEU A 11 -1.13 1.45 24.26
C LEU A 11 -0.66 2.09 22.94
N LEU A 12 0.65 2.19 22.72
CA LEU A 12 1.19 2.53 21.41
C LEU A 12 0.95 1.35 20.49
N ALA A 13 -0.30 1.17 20.07
CA ALA A 13 -0.60 0.45 18.86
C ALA A 13 0.01 1.26 17.72
N SER A 14 1.28 0.98 17.42
CA SER A 14 1.89 1.37 16.15
C SER A 14 1.22 0.56 15.05
N SER A 15 -0.02 0.89 14.72
CA SER A 15 -0.52 0.68 13.39
C SER A 15 0.20 1.69 12.49
N ALA A 16 1.47 1.42 12.17
CA ALA A 16 1.89 1.64 10.80
C ALA A 16 0.82 0.91 9.98
N ALA A 17 -0.08 1.68 9.38
CA ALA A 17 -1.36 1.23 8.88
C ALA A 17 -1.20 -0.16 8.25
N ALA A 18 -1.97 -1.14 8.74
CA ALA A 18 -2.12 -2.37 7.99
C ALA A 18 -2.77 -1.94 6.68
N GLN A 19 -1.96 -1.67 5.67
CA GLN A 19 -2.42 -1.22 4.38
C GLN A 19 -3.13 -2.43 3.81
N GLU A 20 -4.46 -2.36 3.73
CA GLU A 20 -5.24 -3.43 3.13
C GLU A 20 -4.73 -3.62 1.70
N CYS A 21 -4.53 -4.87 1.31
CA CYS A 21 -4.08 -5.20 -0.04
C CYS A 21 -5.26 -5.14 -0.98
N ASP A 22 -5.07 -4.56 -2.16
CA ASP A 22 -6.09 -4.58 -3.18
C ASP A 22 -6.25 -6.00 -3.73
N PRO A 23 -7.47 -6.57 -3.72
CA PRO A 23 -7.71 -7.97 -4.10
C PRO A 23 -7.57 -8.23 -5.61
N ASN A 24 -7.44 -7.20 -6.44
CA ASN A 24 -7.23 -7.36 -7.89
C ASN A 24 -5.79 -7.71 -8.24
N TYR A 25 -4.87 -7.74 -7.28
CA TYR A 25 -3.43 -7.92 -7.53
C TYR A 25 -2.77 -8.95 -6.60
N ASP A 26 -1.69 -9.58 -7.07
CA ASP A 26 -0.83 -10.47 -6.28
C ASP A 26 0.63 -10.37 -6.75
N PRO A 27 1.61 -10.05 -5.88
CA PRO A 27 1.50 -9.88 -4.43
C PRO A 27 0.76 -8.58 -4.03
N CYS A 28 0.67 -8.35 -2.72
CA CYS A 28 -0.04 -7.21 -2.12
C CYS A 28 0.30 -5.87 -2.80
N VAL A 29 -0.71 -5.25 -3.41
CA VAL A 29 -0.68 -3.85 -3.84
C VAL A 29 -1.40 -3.02 -2.78
N PRO A 30 -0.79 -1.95 -2.25
CA PRO A 30 -1.42 -1.13 -1.22
C PRO A 30 -2.68 -0.42 -1.76
N VAL A 31 -3.78 -0.44 -1.01
CA VAL A 31 -4.95 0.37 -1.37
C VAL A 31 -4.63 1.86 -1.16
N ALA A 32 -4.53 2.61 -2.26
CA ALA A 32 -4.31 4.05 -2.28
C ALA A 32 -5.16 4.72 -3.39
N SER A 33 -5.11 6.06 -3.48
CA SER A 33 -5.77 6.80 -4.57
C SER A 33 -5.11 6.57 -5.93
N ASP A 34 -3.82 6.25 -5.91
CA ASP A 34 -2.98 5.97 -7.08
C ASP A 34 -1.79 5.17 -6.59
N VAL A 35 -1.37 4.18 -7.37
CA VAL A 35 -0.22 3.33 -7.08
C VAL A 35 0.62 3.27 -8.33
N ASP A 36 1.92 3.48 -8.17
CA ASP A 36 2.87 3.49 -9.27
C ASP A 36 3.88 2.33 -9.18
N CYS A 37 4.45 1.95 -10.30
CA CYS A 37 5.58 1.03 -10.32
C CYS A 37 6.85 1.68 -9.76
N ALA A 38 7.48 1.04 -8.78
CA ALA A 38 8.74 1.50 -8.21
C ALA A 38 9.85 1.59 -9.28
N GLY A 39 10.58 2.70 -9.31
CA GLY A 39 11.60 2.97 -10.33
C GLY A 39 11.06 3.58 -11.63
N GLY A 40 9.74 3.75 -11.75
CA GLY A 40 9.10 4.50 -12.83
C GLY A 40 9.13 6.02 -12.63
N SER A 41 8.45 6.74 -13.52
CA SER A 41 8.27 8.21 -13.45
C SER A 41 6.99 8.64 -12.73
N GLY A 42 6.32 7.71 -12.06
CA GLY A 42 5.13 7.94 -11.27
C GLY A 42 5.33 8.97 -10.16
N ASN A 43 4.25 9.60 -9.70
CA ASN A 43 4.25 10.59 -8.61
C ASN A 43 3.13 10.32 -7.60
N GLY A 44 2.54 9.14 -7.66
CA GLY A 44 1.47 8.68 -6.81
C GLY A 44 1.90 8.59 -5.34
N PRO A 45 0.93 8.53 -4.42
CA PRO A 45 1.17 8.44 -2.98
C PRO A 45 1.72 7.07 -2.55
N ALA A 46 1.66 6.06 -3.40
CA ALA A 46 2.12 4.70 -3.11
C ALA A 46 2.84 4.09 -4.31
N TYR A 47 3.75 3.15 -4.02
CA TYR A 47 4.53 2.43 -5.03
C TYR A 47 4.58 0.94 -4.73
N VAL A 48 4.64 0.12 -5.77
CA VAL A 48 4.85 -1.33 -5.66
C VAL A 48 6.05 -1.77 -6.50
N ALA A 49 6.80 -2.73 -6.00
CA ALA A 49 7.88 -3.37 -6.76
C ALA A 49 7.32 -4.58 -7.52
N GLY A 50 7.55 -4.61 -8.83
CA GLY A 50 7.12 -5.71 -9.68
C GLY A 50 8.04 -6.94 -9.64
N PRO A 51 7.63 -8.03 -10.31
CA PRO A 51 6.39 -8.15 -11.08
C PRO A 51 5.15 -8.33 -10.19
N VAL A 52 4.02 -7.74 -10.59
CA VAL A 52 2.73 -7.88 -9.93
C VAL A 52 1.74 -8.52 -10.90
N ARG A 53 1.05 -9.59 -10.51
CA ARG A 53 -0.02 -10.17 -11.32
C ARG A 53 -1.33 -9.41 -11.12
N VAL A 54 -1.99 -9.07 -12.22
CA VAL A 54 -3.38 -8.59 -12.21
C VAL A 54 -4.30 -9.81 -12.22
N ILE A 55 -4.96 -10.07 -11.09
CA ILE A 55 -5.94 -11.16 -10.92
C ILE A 55 -7.35 -10.70 -11.32
N GLY A 56 -7.68 -9.45 -11.04
CA GLY A 56 -8.99 -8.85 -11.28
C GLY A 56 -8.94 -7.75 -12.33
N THR A 57 -9.44 -6.57 -11.97
CA THR A 57 -9.40 -5.38 -12.83
C THR A 57 -8.16 -4.55 -12.50
N ASP A 58 -7.43 -4.10 -13.52
CA ASP A 58 -6.33 -3.15 -13.34
C ASP A 58 -6.86 -1.73 -13.07
N ILE A 59 -7.26 -1.46 -11.82
CA ILE A 59 -7.81 -0.16 -11.40
C ILE A 59 -6.76 0.94 -11.30
N TYR A 60 -5.49 0.57 -11.13
CA TYR A 60 -4.36 1.49 -11.00
C TYR A 60 -3.59 1.70 -12.30
N GLY A 61 -3.90 0.96 -13.37
CA GLY A 61 -3.23 1.12 -14.67
C GLY A 61 -1.77 0.69 -14.65
N LEU A 62 -1.43 -0.31 -13.83
CA LEU A 62 -0.06 -0.80 -13.65
C LEU A 62 0.38 -1.75 -14.78
N ASP A 63 -0.58 -2.39 -15.46
CA ASP A 63 -0.38 -3.30 -16.59
C ASP A 63 -0.78 -2.57 -17.88
N ARG A 64 0.20 -1.91 -18.52
CA ARG A 64 -0.08 -0.97 -19.61
C ARG A 64 -0.31 -1.64 -20.95
N ASP A 65 0.27 -2.81 -21.15
CA ASP A 65 0.15 -3.63 -22.35
C ASP A 65 -0.94 -4.70 -22.22
N GLY A 66 -1.42 -4.98 -21.01
CA GLY A 66 -2.62 -5.76 -20.75
C GLY A 66 -2.39 -7.25 -20.82
N ASP A 67 -1.20 -7.72 -20.47
CA ASP A 67 -0.81 -9.13 -20.53
C ASP A 67 -1.08 -9.88 -19.22
N GLY A 68 -1.51 -9.17 -18.18
CA GLY A 68 -1.79 -9.66 -16.83
C GLY A 68 -0.63 -9.51 -15.85
N ILE A 69 0.52 -8.96 -16.29
CA ILE A 69 1.71 -8.71 -15.48
C ILE A 69 2.01 -7.21 -15.46
N ALA A 70 1.84 -6.62 -14.28
CA ALA A 70 2.16 -5.24 -13.99
C ALA A 70 3.61 -5.04 -13.53
N CYS A 71 4.13 -3.82 -13.77
CA CYS A 71 5.43 -3.34 -13.27
C CYS A 71 6.64 -4.17 -13.69
N GLU A 72 6.71 -4.52 -14.97
CA GLU A 72 7.86 -5.16 -15.61
C GLU A 72 9.05 -4.21 -15.89
#